data_AF-A0A2K8T3E3-F1
#
_entry.id   AF-A0A2K8T3E3-F1
#
_cell.length_a   1.000
_cell.length_b   1.000
_cell.length_c   1.000
_cell.angle_alpha   90.00
_cell.angle_beta   90.00
_cell.angle_gamma   90.00
#
_symmetry.space_group_name_H-M   'P 1'
#
loop_
_entity.id
_entity.type
_entity.pdbx_description
1 polymer ?
#
loop_
_entity_poly.entity_id
_entity_poly.type
_entity_poly.pdbx_seq_one_letter_code
_entity_poly.pdbx_strand_id
1 'polypeptide(L)' 'MDRRRSPGFRQVCGHVPDQQYRTFKSVCAEQDITVAEALEEAITLWLERQQDKQCIPLVNKVSSAA' A
#
# COMPACT_ATOMS: atom_id res chain seq x y z
N MET A 1 -16.61 -10.16 12.02
CA MET A 1 -17.30 -9.27 11.05
C MET A 1 -16.71 -9.50 9.67
N ASP A 2 -17.53 -9.53 8.62
CA ASP A 2 -17.06 -9.70 7.24
C ASP A 2 -16.43 -8.39 6.74
N ARG A 3 -15.10 -8.37 6.59
CA ARG A 3 -14.36 -7.20 6.08
C ARG A 3 -14.83 -6.81 4.66
N ARG A 4 -15.38 -7.74 3.86
CA ARG A 4 -15.88 -7.45 2.51
C ARG A 4 -17.13 -6.57 2.50
N ARG A 5 -17.89 -6.58 3.59
CA ARG A 5 -19.16 -5.84 3.75
C ARG A 5 -19.04 -4.66 4.70
N SER A 6 -17.85 -4.41 5.23
CA SER A 6 -17.61 -3.38 6.22
C SER A 6 -17.27 -2.05 5.51
N PRO A 7 -17.95 -0.93 5.85
CA PRO A 7 -17.81 0.34 5.13
C PRO A 7 -16.41 0.98 5.22
N GLY A 8 -15.60 0.57 6.20
CA GLY A 8 -14.22 1.03 6.38
C GLY A 8 -13.17 0.26 5.58
N PHE A 9 -13.55 -0.78 4.83
CA PHE A 9 -12.60 -1.63 4.10
C PHE A 9 -12.86 -1.58 2.60
N ARG A 10 -11.78 -1.51 1.82
CA ARG A 10 -11.80 -1.54 0.35
C ARG A 10 -10.78 -2.58 -0.12
N GLN A 11 -11.11 -3.35 -1.16
CA GLN A 11 -10.18 -4.33 -1.73
C GLN A 11 -9.16 -3.63 -2.64
N VAL A 12 -7.90 -4.00 -2.52
CA VAL A 12 -6.82 -3.62 -3.44
C VAL A 12 -6.49 -4.83 -4.32
N CYS A 13 -6.42 -4.64 -5.63
CA CYS A 13 -6.15 -5.69 -6.62
C CYS A 13 -4.92 -5.33 -7.45
N GLY A 14 -4.08 -6.33 -7.77
CA GLY A 14 -2.90 -6.16 -8.60
C GLY A 14 -2.20 -7.48 -8.90
N HIS A 15 -1.25 -7.45 -9.83
CA HIS A 15 -0.37 -8.59 -10.15
C HIS A 15 1.02 -8.34 -9.58
N VAL A 16 1.66 -9.41 -9.11
CA VAL A 16 3.05 -9.42 -8.65
C VAL A 16 3.80 -10.57 -9.33
N PRO A 17 5.12 -10.48 -9.48
CA PRO A 17 5.94 -11.62 -9.92
C PRO A 17 5.70 -12.89 -9.07
N ASP A 18 5.66 -14.05 -9.72
CA ASP A 18 5.35 -15.35 -9.07
C ASP A 18 6.29 -15.65 -7.88
N GLN A 19 7.58 -15.38 -8.05
CA GLN A 19 8.55 -15.59 -6.99
C GLN A 19 8.25 -14.72 -5.76
N GLN A 20 7.88 -13.46 -5.96
CA GLN A 20 7.51 -12.56 -4.86
C GLN A 20 6.23 -13.04 -4.17
N TYR A 21 5.23 -13.49 -4.93
CA TYR A 21 4.01 -14.07 -4.37
C TYR A 21 4.28 -15.28 -3.46
N ARG A 22 5.11 -16.22 -3.94
CA ARG A 22 5.46 -17.44 -3.18
C ARG A 22 6.21 -17.10 -1.90
N THR A 23 7.25 -16.30 -2.00
CA THR A 23 8.05 -15.87 -0.85
C THR A 23 7.19 -15.12 0.16
N PHE A 24 6.37 -14.17 -0.30
CA PHE A 24 5.50 -13.39 0.58
C PHE A 24 4.54 -14.27 1.38
N LYS A 25 3.90 -15.26 0.73
CA LYS A 25 3.02 -16.21 1.45
C LYS A 25 3.77 -17.12 2.42
N SER A 26 4.99 -17.55 2.07
CA SER A 26 5.82 -18.36 2.98
C SER A 26 6.11 -17.58 4.25
N VAL A 27 6.56 -16.33 4.12
CA VAL A 27 6.88 -15.46 5.24
C VAL A 27 5.64 -15.18 6.11
N CYS A 28 4.48 -14.93 5.50
CA CYS A 28 3.24 -14.77 6.26
C CYS A 28 2.91 -16.01 7.09
N ALA A 29 3.08 -17.21 6.51
CA ALA A 29 2.83 -18.47 7.20
C ALA A 29 3.84 -18.74 8.32
N GLU A 30 5.12 -18.44 8.10
CA GLU A 30 6.19 -18.57 9.10
C GLU A 30 5.98 -17.64 10.31
N GLN A 31 5.36 -16.48 10.09
CA GLN A 31 5.08 -15.49 11.13
C GLN A 31 3.69 -15.62 11.78
N ASP A 32 2.90 -16.62 11.37
CA ASP A 32 1.51 -16.82 11.81
C ASP A 32 0.62 -15.57 11.63
N ILE A 33 0.81 -14.85 10.52
CA ILE A 33 0.01 -13.68 10.14
C ILE A 33 -0.74 -13.89 8.83
N THR A 34 -1.82 -13.15 8.65
CA THR A 34 -2.58 -13.17 7.41
C THR A 34 -1.91 -12.32 6.32
N VAL A 35 -2.12 -12.71 5.07
CA VAL A 35 -1.73 -11.93 3.88
C VAL A 35 -2.30 -10.50 3.93
N ALA A 36 -3.48 -10.32 4.52
CA ALA A 36 -4.09 -9.01 4.66
C ALA A 36 -3.32 -8.11 5.64
N GLU A 37 -2.91 -8.64 6.79
CA GLU A 37 -2.10 -7.90 7.78
C GLU A 37 -0.75 -7.48 7.19
N ALA A 38 -0.05 -8.41 6.53
CA ALA A 38 1.21 -8.10 5.86
C ALA A 38 1.04 -7.06 4.73
N LEU A 39 -0.09 -7.08 4.02
CA LEU A 39 -0.39 -6.08 2.98
C LEU A 39 -0.72 -4.70 3.58
N GLU A 40 -1.43 -4.65 4.71
CA GLU A 40 -1.70 -3.41 5.45
C GLU A 40 -0.39 -2.74 5.90
N GLU A 41 0.58 -3.51 6.40
CA GLU A 41 1.93 -3.02 6.73
C GLU A 41 2.67 -2.51 5.49
N ALA A 42 2.70 -3.30 4.41
CA ALA A 42 3.38 -2.92 3.17
C ALA A 42 2.81 -1.63 2.54
N ILE A 43 1.48 -1.45 2.59
CA ILE A 43 0.79 -0.24 2.13
C ILE A 43 1.21 0.96 3.00
N THR A 44 1.22 0.80 4.32
CA THR A 44 1.60 1.86 5.26
C THR A 44 3.04 2.32 5.00
N LEU A 45 3.99 1.38 4.94
CA LEU A 45 5.39 1.65 4.64
C LEU A 45 5.57 2.33 3.27
N TRP A 46 4.78 1.95 2.27
CA TRP A 46 4.84 2.60 0.96
C TRP A 46 4.38 4.06 1.02
N LEU A 47 3.29 4.34 1.74
CA LEU A 47 2.74 5.69 1.90
C LEU A 47 3.68 6.60 2.69
N GLU A 48 4.27 6.11 3.78
CA GLU A 48 5.27 6.84 4.57
C GLU A 48 6.46 7.26 3.69
N ARG A 49 7.00 6.34 2.87
CA ARG A 49 8.07 6.66 1.91
C ARG A 49 7.68 7.72 0.89
N GLN A 50 6.39 7.88 0.57
CA GLN A 50 5.95 8.95 -0.32
C GLN A 50 5.81 10.29 0.41
N GLN A 51 5.45 10.30 1.70
CA GLN A 51 5.42 11.51 2.51
C GLN A 51 6.83 12.08 2.69
N ASP A 52 7.83 11.23 2.93
CA ASP A 52 9.23 11.65 3.04
C ASP A 52 9.77 12.23 1.72
N LYS A 53 9.23 11.79 0.58
CA LYS A 53 9.55 12.35 -0.74
C LYS A 53 8.84 13.67 -1.03
N GLN A 54 7.80 14.02 -0.29
CA GLN A 54 7.03 15.26 -0.46
C GLN A 54 7.61 16.46 0.31
N CYS A 55 8.78 16.34 0.94
CA CYS A 55 9.61 17.49 1.30
C CYS A 55 10.26 18.12 0.05
N ILE A 56 9.43 18.54 -0.91
CA ILE A 56 9.78 19.50 -1.96
C ILE A 56 8.69 20.57 -1.88
N PRO A 57 9.02 21.83 -1.56
CA PRO A 57 8.00 22.87 -1.46
C PRO A 57 7.31 23.03 -2.81
N LEU A 58 5.98 22.88 -2.82
CA LEU A 58 5.13 23.27 -3.93
C LEU A 58 5.24 24.79 -4.11
N VAL A 59 6.24 25.26 -4.85
CA VAL A 59 6.19 26.56 -5.49
C VAL A 59 5.05 26.51 -6.50
N ASN A 60 4.00 27.26 -6.20
CA ASN A 60 2.85 27.50 -7.06
C ASN A 60 3.31 27.84 -8.49
N LYS A 61 3.08 26.92 -9.43
CA LYS A 61 3.00 27.26 -10.85
C LYS A 61 1.52 27.40 -11.22
N VAL A 62 1.02 28.62 -11.12
CA VAL A 62 -0.01 29.10 -12.03
C VAL A 62 0.61 30.25 -12.80
N SER A 63 1.19 29.94 -13.96
CA SER A 63 1.54 30.94 -14.95
C SER A 63 0.41 31.04 -15.97
N SER A 64 -0.17 32.24 -16.05
CA SER A 64 -0.63 32.96 -17.25
C SER A 64 -1.70 32.32 -18.15
N ALA A 65 -2.88 32.94 -18.21
CA ALA A 65 -3.66 33.10 -19.44
C ALA A 65 -4.74 34.20 -19.28
N ALA A 66 -4.49 35.36 -19.90
CA ALA A 66 -5.40 36.38 -20.47
C ALA A 66 -4.92 37.80 -20.19
#